data_AF-A0AAU6UIZ1-F1
#
_entry.id   AF-A0AAU6UIZ1-F1
#
_cell.length_a   1.000
_cell.length_b   1.000
_cell.length_c   1.000
_cell.angle_alpha   90.00
_cell.angle_beta   90.00
_cell.angle_gamma   90.00
#
_symmetry.space_group_name_H-M   'P 1'
#
loop_
_entity.id
_entity.type
_entity.pdbx_description
1 polymer ?
#
loop_
_entity_poly.entity_id
_entity_poly.type
_entity_poly.pdbx_seq_one_letter_code
_entity_poly.pdbx_strand_id
1 'polypeptide(L)'
;MKCHRVEELLALLEPEWHKQSELNLVQFIGLLAQEAGYQGNLSELTDDVLIYHLKMRNSSKDEVIPGLKKDYEDDFKTAILRARGILPE
;
A
#
# COMPACT_ATOMS: atom_id res chain seq x y z
N MET A 1 15.94 -13.37 -8.97
CA MET A 1 14.97 -12.88 -7.95
C MET A 1 13.58 -12.68 -8.59
N LYS A 2 12.97 -13.73 -9.15
CA LYS A 2 11.70 -13.62 -9.89
C LYS A 2 10.43 -13.78 -9.03
N CYS A 3 10.55 -14.15 -7.75
CA CYS A 3 9.39 -14.51 -6.93
C CYS A 3 8.92 -13.46 -5.92
N HIS A 4 9.69 -12.40 -5.65
CA HIS A 4 9.37 -11.51 -4.53
C HIS A 4 7.99 -10.84 -4.64
N ARG A 5 7.64 -10.36 -5.84
CA ARG A 5 6.35 -9.68 -6.11
C ARG A 5 5.14 -10.63 -6.03
N VAL A 6 5.30 -11.86 -6.52
CA VAL A 6 4.25 -12.89 -6.46
C VAL A 6 4.04 -13.37 -5.03
N GLU A 7 5.14 -13.64 -4.31
CA GLU A 7 5.10 -14.03 -2.89
C GLU A 7 4.49 -12.93 -2.03
N GLU A 8 4.85 -11.67 -2.28
CA GLU A 8 4.27 -10.52 -1.59
C GLU A 8 2.77 -10.40 -1.82
N LEU A 9 2.31 -10.48 -3.07
CA LEU A 9 0.89 -10.44 -3.38
C LEU A 9 0.13 -11.55 -2.66
N LEU A 10 0.63 -12.79 -2.71
CA LEU A 10 -0.02 -13.94 -2.06
C LEU A 10 -0.08 -13.76 -0.54
N ALA A 11 1.02 -13.33 0.09
CA ALA A 11 1.09 -13.11 1.52
C ALA A 11 0.12 -12.01 2.00
N LEU A 12 -0.12 -10.99 1.18
CA LEU A 12 -1.09 -9.93 1.49
C LEU A 12 -2.53 -10.34 1.20
N LEU A 13 -2.75 -11.13 0.15
CA LEU A 13 -4.08 -11.50 -0.33
C LEU A 13 -4.72 -12.61 0.50
N GLU A 14 -3.94 -13.60 0.93
CA GLU A 14 -4.42 -14.77 1.69
C GLU A 14 -5.24 -14.41 2.95
N PRO A 15 -4.74 -13.58 3.90
CA PRO A 15 -5.51 -13.27 5.12
C PRO A 15 -6.78 -12.47 4.84
N GLU A 16 -6.78 -11.60 3.83
CA GLU A 16 -7.94 -10.79 3.48
C GLU A 16 -9.00 -11.61 2.74
N TRP A 17 -8.58 -12.53 1.88
CA TRP A 17 -9.51 -13.40 1.16
C TRP A 17 -10.14 -14.44 2.10
N HIS A 18 -9.41 -14.94 3.09
CA HIS A 18 -9.97 -15.80 4.12
C HIS A 18 -11.13 -15.15 4.90
N LYS A 19 -11.07 -13.83 5.14
CA LYS A 19 -12.17 -13.08 5.79
C LYS A 19 -13.43 -13.01 4.93
N GLN A 20 -13.30 -13.19 3.61
CA GLN A 20 -14.37 -13.12 2.62
C GLN A 20 -14.44 -14.42 1.81
N SER A 21 -14.34 -15.55 2.51
CA SER A 21 -14.28 -16.88 1.92
C SER A 21 -15.50 -17.27 1.08
N GLU A 22 -16.60 -16.53 1.21
CA GLU A 22 -17.79 -16.67 0.35
C GLU A 22 -17.57 -16.21 -1.10
N LEU A 23 -16.56 -15.36 -1.36
CA LEU A 23 -16.22 -14.87 -2.69
C LEU A 23 -15.20 -15.79 -3.37
N ASN A 24 -15.39 -16.05 -4.66
CA ASN A 24 -14.33 -16.65 -5.47
C ASN A 24 -13.22 -15.61 -5.75
N LEU A 25 -12.07 -16.09 -6.23
CA LEU A 25 -10.89 -15.24 -6.43
C LEU A 25 -11.17 -14.02 -7.33
N VAL A 26 -11.90 -14.21 -8.42
CA VAL A 26 -12.19 -13.14 -9.39
C VAL A 26 -13.13 -12.10 -8.78
N GLN A 27 -14.15 -12.55 -8.02
CA GLN A 27 -15.05 -11.67 -7.29
C GLN A 27 -14.31 -10.85 -6.24
N PHE A 28 -13.41 -11.49 -5.50
CA PHE A 28 -12.59 -10.83 -4.49
C PHE A 28 -11.65 -9.78 -5.11
N ILE A 29 -10.94 -10.12 -6.20
CA ILE A 29 -10.10 -9.16 -6.94
C ILE A 29 -10.95 -8.00 -7.48
N GLY A 30 -12.15 -8.28 -7.99
CA GLY A 30 -13.09 -7.24 -8.43
C GLY A 30 -13.50 -6.29 -7.32
N LEU A 31 -13.76 -6.82 -6.12
CA LEU A 31 -14.04 -6.01 -4.93
C LEU A 31 -12.85 -5.12 -4.56
N LEU A 32 -11.63 -5.69 -4.50
CA LEU A 32 -10.41 -4.92 -4.22
C LEU A 32 -10.20 -3.78 -5.21
N ALA A 33 -10.45 -4.03 -6.51
CA ALA A 33 -10.33 -3.01 -7.54
C ALA A 33 -11.34 -1.88 -7.34
N GLN A 34 -12.59 -2.20 -6.99
CA GLN A 34 -13.62 -1.21 -6.69
C GLN A 34 -13.28 -0.38 -5.45
N GLU A 35 -12.82 -1.02 -4.37
CA GLU A 35 -12.39 -0.34 -3.15
C GLU A 35 -11.19 0.59 -3.39
N ALA A 36 -10.27 0.20 -4.29
CA ALA A 36 -9.14 1.02 -4.71
C ALA A 36 -9.54 2.20 -5.64
N GLY A 37 -10.82 2.30 -6.03
CA GLY A 37 -11.31 3.32 -6.96
C GLY A 37 -10.86 3.09 -8.41
N TYR A 38 -10.47 1.87 -8.77
CA TYR A 38 -10.05 1.52 -10.13
C TYR A 38 -11.25 1.46 -11.08
N GLN A 39 -11.19 2.23 -12.18
CA GLN A 39 -12.29 2.35 -13.15
C GLN A 39 -12.04 1.59 -14.46
N GLY A 40 -10.86 0.98 -14.61
CA GLY A 40 -10.49 0.23 -15.82
C GLY A 40 -11.11 -1.17 -15.87
N ASN A 41 -10.85 -1.89 -16.95
CA ASN A 41 -11.28 -3.27 -17.06
C ASN A 41 -10.44 -4.18 -16.15
N LEU A 42 -11.04 -5.24 -15.60
CA LEU A 42 -10.35 -6.16 -14.69
C LEU A 42 -9.17 -6.86 -15.37
N SER A 43 -9.24 -7.06 -16.69
CA SER A 43 -8.16 -7.64 -17.49
C SER A 43 -6.91 -6.77 -17.59
N GLU A 44 -7.05 -5.46 -17.32
CA GLU A 44 -5.95 -4.49 -17.33
C GLU A 44 -5.43 -4.21 -15.92
N LEU A 45 -6.04 -4.80 -14.90
CA LEU A 45 -5.64 -4.59 -13.51
C LEU A 45 -4.26 -5.20 -13.28
N THR A 46 -3.31 -4.35 -12.94
CA THR A 46 -1.96 -4.76 -12.56
C THR A 46 -1.91 -5.13 -11.08
N ASP A 47 -1.07 -6.08 -10.74
CA ASP A 47 -0.87 -6.51 -9.35
C ASP A 47 -0.25 -5.42 -8.46
N ASP A 48 0.43 -4.40 -9.00
CA ASP A 48 0.88 -3.25 -8.20
C ASP A 48 -0.29 -2.50 -7.55
N VAL A 49 -1.43 -2.38 -8.25
CA VAL A 49 -2.65 -1.74 -7.73
C VAL A 49 -3.21 -2.56 -6.57
N LEU A 50 -3.22 -3.90 -6.73
CA LEU A 50 -3.67 -4.81 -5.68
C LEU A 50 -2.75 -4.78 -4.47
N ILE A 51 -1.44 -4.85 -4.66
CA ILE A 51 -0.44 -4.79 -3.58
C ILE A 51 -0.56 -3.46 -2.83
N TYR A 52 -0.67 -2.34 -3.54
CA TYR A 52 -0.83 -1.03 -2.92
C TYR A 52 -2.11 -0.96 -2.07
N HIS A 53 -3.25 -1.35 -2.65
CA HIS A 53 -4.53 -1.35 -1.93
C HIS A 53 -4.51 -2.27 -0.70
N LEU A 54 -4.00 -3.49 -0.83
CA LEU A 54 -3.91 -4.45 0.27
C LEU A 54 -3.01 -3.97 1.41
N LYS A 55 -1.88 -3.30 1.09
CA LYS A 55 -1.04 -2.66 2.12
C LYS A 55 -1.79 -1.56 2.85
N MET A 56 -2.49 -0.70 2.12
CA MET A 56 -3.21 0.45 2.68
C MET A 56 -4.49 0.06 3.43
N ARG A 57 -5.13 -1.06 3.06
CA ARG A 57 -6.37 -1.53 3.69
C ARG A 57 -6.23 -1.77 5.19
N ASN A 58 -5.06 -2.20 5.64
CA ASN A 58 -4.75 -2.48 7.04
C ASN A 58 -3.84 -1.42 7.71
N SER A 59 -3.36 -0.44 6.94
CA SER A 59 -2.59 0.66 7.51
C SER A 59 -3.51 1.62 8.24
N SER A 60 -3.10 2.06 9.43
CA SER A 60 -3.83 3.11 10.14
C SER A 60 -3.78 4.39 9.30
N LYS A 61 -4.83 5.21 9.31
CA LYS A 61 -4.84 6.50 8.56
C LYS A 61 -3.70 7.44 8.98
N ASP A 62 -3.16 7.23 10.17
CA ASP A 62 -2.04 7.97 10.75
C ASP A 62 -0.68 7.31 10.49
N GLU A 63 -0.63 6.15 9.83
CA GLU A 63 0.64 5.53 9.47
C GLU A 63 1.25 6.21 8.23
N VAL A 64 2.50 6.63 8.40
CA VAL A 64 3.31 7.21 7.32
C VAL A 64 3.42 6.20 6.18
N ILE A 65 3.08 6.65 4.97
CA ILE A 65 3.10 5.83 3.74
C ILE A 65 4.48 5.13 3.61
N PRO A 66 4.52 3.80 3.46
CA PRO A 66 5.76 3.05 3.30
C PRO A 66 6.51 3.54 2.05
N GLY A 67 7.60 4.28 2.26
CA GLY A 67 8.37 4.96 1.20
C GLY A 67 8.62 6.45 1.48
N LEU A 68 7.64 7.16 2.05
CA LEU A 68 7.81 8.55 2.52
C LEU A 68 8.52 8.63 3.88
N LYS A 69 8.48 7.54 4.66
CA LYS A 69 9.08 7.48 6.01
C LYS A 69 10.58 7.81 6.04
N LYS A 70 11.30 7.57 4.94
CA LYS A 70 12.75 7.81 4.88
C LYS A 70 13.12 9.29 5.03
N ASP A 71 12.27 10.18 4.52
CA ASP A 71 12.48 11.64 4.53
C ASP A 71 11.43 12.36 5.41
N TYR A 72 10.72 11.61 6.26
CA TYR A 72 9.67 12.13 7.13
C TYR A 72 10.30 12.64 8.43
N GLU A 73 10.34 13.97 8.60
CA GLU A 73 10.63 14.61 9.88
C GLU A 73 9.31 15.05 10.55
N ASP A 74 9.04 14.51 11.75
CA ASP A 74 7.85 14.83 12.55
C ASP A 74 7.76 16.30 12.98
N ASP A 75 8.90 16.99 13.11
CA ASP A 75 8.95 18.41 13.50
C ASP A 75 9.35 19.30 12.32
N PHE A 76 8.34 19.86 11.66
CA PHE A 76 8.47 20.80 10.55
C PHE A 76 9.41 21.98 10.85
N LYS A 77 9.44 22.46 12.10
CA LYS A 77 10.32 23.57 12.49
C LYS A 77 11.77 23.13 12.49
N THR A 78 12.05 21.95 13.06
CA THR A 78 13.40 21.37 13.10
C THR A 78 13.89 21.06 11.68
N ALA A 79 13.02 20.54 10.81
CA ALA A 79 13.33 20.29 9.40
C ALA A 79 13.78 21.55 8.65
N ILE A 80 13.04 22.65 8.82
CA ILE A 80 13.40 23.94 8.23
C ILE A 80 14.72 24.48 8.79
N LEU A 81 14.96 24.34 10.09
CA LEU A 81 16.17 24.84 10.73
C LEU A 81 17.40 24.03 10.29
N ARG A 82 17.30 22.70 10.16
CA ARG A 82 18.35 21.85 9.56
C ARG A 82 18.60 22.19 8.09
N ALA A 83 17.55 22.32 7.28
CA ALA A 83 17.68 22.68 5.86
C ALA A 83 18.33 24.06 5.65
N ARG A 84 18.22 24.97 6.63
CA ARG A 84 18.88 26.27 6.63
C ARG A 84 20.29 26.26 7.26
N GLY A 85 20.78 25.11 7.72
CA GLY A 85 22.09 24.96 8.37
C GLY A 85 22.17 25.60 9.76
N ILE A 86 21.02 25.83 10.41
CA ILE A 86 20.96 26.44 11.75
C ILE A 86 21.15 25.38 12.85
N LEU A 87 20.75 24.14 12.58
CA LEU A 87 20.95 22.99 13.45
C LEU A 87 21.89 21.97 12.77
N PRO A 88 22.75 21.28 13.54
CA PRO A 88 23.52 20.15 13.03
C PRO A 88 22.61 18.96 12.67
N GLU A 89 23.07 18.09 11.76
CA GLU A 89 22.39 16.83 11.39
C GLU A 89 22.20 15.90 12.59
#